data_AF-A0A9P6TJ58-F1
#
_entry.id   AF-A0A9P6TJ58-F1
#
_cell.length_a   1.000
_cell.length_b   1.000
_cell.length_c   1.000
_cell.angle_alpha   90.00
_cell.angle_beta   90.00
_cell.angle_gamma   90.00
#
_symmetry.space_group_name_H-M   'P 1'
#
loop_
_entity.id
_entity.type
_entity.pdbx_description
1 polymer ?
#
loop_
_entity_poly.entity_id
_entity_poly.type
_entity_poly.pdbx_seq_one_letter_code
_entity_poly.pdbx_strand_id
1 'polypeptide(L)'
;MAYIQQFTTLAQPLTDDLQFYLIDQPTQQPPLDTLTDNLNNCIYTALTETVGQQPTRPKTAKWFWTPELQTAIDQREYCYRKWRSAIGMTKLTWWIKHQEDSAKVRIAVRTRRQQTWQAFCDRIANRDFSKAAAKLSKLKRGRTINTTYTHPDGPEAAANHMKEHLEQIFEGNLLATADREADHQPPTVPYLDDTANIQNPFQLDT
;
A
#
# COMPACT_ATOMS: atom_id res chain seq x y z
N MET A 1 -12.27 -5.49 -21.00
CA MET A 1 -13.18 -5.43 -22.18
C MET A 1 -14.50 -4.73 -21.87
N ALA A 2 -15.22 -5.06 -20.77
CA ALA A 2 -16.53 -4.45 -20.47
C ALA A 2 -16.54 -2.92 -20.26
N TYR A 3 -15.52 -2.36 -19.58
CA TYR A 3 -15.43 -0.90 -19.34
C TYR A 3 -15.40 -0.07 -20.62
N ILE A 4 -14.57 -0.48 -21.59
CA ILE A 4 -14.37 0.26 -22.83
C ILE A 4 -15.69 0.31 -23.60
N GLN A 5 -16.40 -0.81 -23.71
CA GLN A 5 -17.71 -0.88 -24.39
C GLN A 5 -18.77 0.01 -23.73
N GLN A 6 -18.80 0.04 -22.40
CA GLN A 6 -19.74 0.85 -21.65
C GLN A 6 -19.44 2.34 -21.81
N PHE A 7 -18.18 2.72 -21.67
CA PHE A 7 -17.73 4.10 -21.87
C PHE A 7 -18.01 4.58 -23.30
N THR A 8 -17.69 3.77 -24.32
CA THR A 8 -17.96 4.16 -25.72
C THR A 8 -19.44 4.35 -26.01
N THR A 9 -20.32 3.59 -25.33
CA THR A 9 -21.78 3.73 -25.48
C THR A 9 -22.26 5.02 -24.82
N LEU A 10 -21.78 5.31 -23.61
CA LEU A 10 -22.15 6.51 -22.85
C LEU A 10 -21.58 7.81 -23.46
N ALA A 11 -20.42 7.72 -24.12
CA ALA A 11 -19.75 8.87 -24.74
C ALA A 11 -20.22 9.17 -26.19
N GLN A 12 -21.08 8.34 -26.80
CA GLN A 12 -21.67 8.62 -28.12
C GLN A 12 -22.32 10.01 -28.23
N PRO A 13 -23.27 10.39 -27.35
CA PRO A 13 -23.93 11.71 -27.45
C PRO A 13 -22.96 12.87 -27.34
N LEU A 14 -21.89 12.72 -26.55
CA LEU A 14 -20.84 13.75 -26.44
C LEU A 14 -20.03 13.87 -27.74
N THR A 15 -19.87 12.76 -28.46
CA THR A 15 -19.18 12.73 -29.75
C THR A 15 -20.03 13.41 -30.82
N ASP A 16 -21.35 13.18 -30.80
CA ASP A 16 -22.32 13.84 -31.68
C ASP A 16 -22.38 15.36 -31.42
N ASP A 17 -22.41 15.78 -30.16
CA ASP A 17 -22.39 17.20 -29.77
C ASP A 17 -21.10 17.89 -30.24
N LEU A 18 -19.94 17.25 -30.07
CA LEU A 18 -18.67 17.79 -30.57
C LEU A 18 -18.64 17.89 -32.09
N GLN A 19 -19.22 16.92 -32.81
CA GLN A 19 -19.33 16.98 -34.26
C GLN A 19 -20.23 18.15 -34.71
N PHE A 20 -21.35 18.38 -34.02
CA PHE A 20 -22.25 19.50 -34.30
C PHE A 20 -21.54 20.86 -34.14
N TYR A 21 -20.79 21.07 -33.06
CA TYR A 21 -20.06 22.33 -32.87
C TYR A 21 -18.86 22.51 -33.82
N LEU A 22 -18.18 21.42 -34.20
CA LEU A 22 -17.02 21.48 -35.08
C LEU A 22 -17.38 21.61 -36.56
N ILE A 23 -18.53 21.06 -36.99
CA ILE A 23 -18.93 20.97 -38.40
C ILE A 23 -20.07 21.94 -38.72
N ASP A 24 -21.13 21.95 -37.91
CA ASP A 24 -22.37 22.68 -38.24
C ASP A 24 -22.38 24.12 -37.71
N GLN A 25 -21.70 24.41 -36.60
CA GLN A 25 -21.65 25.75 -36.00
C GLN A 25 -20.27 26.17 -35.47
N PRO A 26 -19.26 26.36 -36.36
CA PRO A 26 -17.88 26.69 -35.96
C PRO A 26 -17.73 28.08 -35.32
N THR A 27 -18.72 28.95 -35.44
CA THR A 27 -18.70 30.33 -34.91
C THR A 27 -19.24 30.43 -33.49
N GLN A 28 -19.93 29.40 -33.00
CA GLN A 28 -20.48 29.37 -31.66
C GLN A 28 -19.49 28.73 -30.68
N GLN A 29 -19.20 29.41 -29.58
CA GLN A 29 -18.34 28.86 -28.54
C GLN A 29 -19.05 27.68 -27.86
N PRO A 30 -18.48 26.47 -27.85
CA PRO A 30 -19.11 25.34 -27.18
C PRO A 30 -19.09 25.55 -25.66
N PRO A 31 -20.13 25.10 -24.94
CA PRO A 31 -20.20 25.22 -23.49
C PRO A 31 -19.24 24.22 -22.81
N LEU A 32 -17.95 24.57 -22.78
CA LEU A 32 -16.84 23.72 -22.36
C LEU A 32 -17.02 23.09 -20.98
N ASP A 33 -17.57 23.84 -20.02
CA ASP A 33 -17.80 23.35 -18.66
C ASP A 33 -18.81 22.19 -18.66
N THR A 34 -19.90 22.33 -19.42
CA THR A 34 -20.91 21.27 -19.54
C THR A 34 -20.37 20.04 -20.27
N LEU A 35 -19.54 20.21 -21.30
CA LEU A 35 -18.88 19.10 -21.98
C LEU A 35 -17.91 18.36 -21.04
N THR A 36 -17.18 19.11 -20.23
CA THR A 36 -16.25 18.56 -19.24
C THR A 36 -17.00 17.78 -18.15
N ASP A 37 -18.11 18.33 -17.65
CA ASP A 37 -18.97 17.66 -16.68
C ASP A 37 -19.61 16.39 -17.25
N ASN A 38 -20.08 16.44 -18.50
CA ASN A 38 -20.66 15.29 -19.19
C ASN A 38 -19.63 14.18 -19.43
N LEU A 39 -18.39 14.54 -19.83
CA LEU A 39 -17.30 13.59 -19.98
C LEU A 39 -16.94 12.93 -18.64
N ASN A 40 -16.77 13.73 -17.60
CA ASN A 40 -16.48 13.24 -16.24
C ASN A 40 -17.59 12.31 -15.75
N ASN A 41 -18.85 12.67 -16.00
CA ASN A 41 -19.99 11.83 -15.66
C ASN A 41 -19.95 10.48 -16.39
N CYS A 42 -19.69 10.46 -17.71
CA CYS A 42 -19.53 9.22 -18.48
C CYS A 42 -18.41 8.32 -17.95
N ILE A 43 -17.27 8.91 -17.55
CA ILE A 43 -16.16 8.17 -16.95
C ILE A 43 -16.59 7.56 -15.62
N TYR A 44 -17.20 8.36 -14.74
CA TYR A 44 -17.62 7.89 -13.42
C TYR A 44 -18.73 6.85 -13.48
N THR A 45 -19.71 6.99 -14.36
CA THR A 45 -20.80 6.02 -14.54
C THR A 45 -20.28 4.71 -15.14
N ALA A 46 -19.47 4.76 -16.20
CA ALA A 46 -18.85 3.57 -16.79
C ALA A 46 -17.99 2.82 -15.77
N LEU A 47 -17.21 3.52 -14.94
CA LEU A 47 -16.44 2.93 -13.86
C LEU A 47 -17.37 2.31 -12.79
N THR A 48 -18.41 3.03 -12.38
CA THR A 48 -19.35 2.59 -11.35
C THR A 48 -20.08 1.31 -11.75
N GLU A 49 -20.49 1.20 -13.01
CA GLU A 49 -21.22 0.05 -13.53
C GLU A 49 -20.32 -1.16 -13.77
N THR A 50 -19.08 -0.95 -14.20
CA THR A 50 -18.17 -2.06 -14.56
C THR A 50 -17.31 -2.56 -13.41
N VAL A 51 -16.92 -1.69 -12.48
CA VAL A 51 -16.11 -2.02 -11.30
C VAL A 51 -16.98 -2.26 -10.07
N GLY A 52 -18.23 -1.76 -10.09
CA GLY A 52 -19.18 -1.80 -8.98
C GLY A 52 -18.93 -0.66 -7.98
N GLN A 53 -19.97 -0.23 -7.27
CA GLN A 53 -19.82 0.72 -6.17
C GLN A 53 -19.00 0.10 -5.05
N GLN A 54 -17.76 0.57 -4.88
CA GLN A 54 -17.05 0.38 -3.61
C GLN A 54 -17.86 1.11 -2.52
N PRO A 55 -18.34 0.41 -1.47
CA PRO A 55 -18.98 1.12 -0.37
C PRO A 55 -17.99 2.14 0.15
N THR A 56 -18.41 3.40 0.26
CA THR A 56 -17.56 4.47 0.75
C THR A 56 -16.96 4.03 2.07
N ARG A 57 -15.64 3.79 2.09
CA ARG A 57 -14.93 3.42 3.29
C ARG A 57 -15.25 4.51 4.32
N PRO A 58 -15.84 4.18 5.50
CA PRO A 58 -16.21 5.20 6.46
C PRO A 58 -14.95 6.00 6.81
N LYS A 59 -14.96 7.29 6.46
CA LYS A 59 -13.83 8.22 6.60
C LYS A 59 -13.40 8.44 8.04
N THR A 60 -14.16 7.94 9.00
CA THR A 60 -13.91 8.15 10.41
C THR A 60 -13.32 6.89 11.03
N ALA A 61 -12.18 7.02 11.69
CA ALA A 61 -11.63 6.03 12.62
C ALA A 61 -12.54 5.80 13.86
N LYS A 62 -13.87 5.94 13.73
CA LYS A 62 -14.89 5.69 14.76
C LYS A 62 -14.75 4.31 15.37
N TRP A 63 -14.26 3.33 14.61
CA TRP A 63 -14.02 1.99 15.15
C TRP A 63 -12.94 2.01 16.24
N PHE A 64 -11.98 2.93 16.20
CA PHE A 64 -10.92 3.05 17.20
C PHE A 64 -11.25 4.09 18.27
N TRP A 65 -11.81 5.24 17.88
CA TRP A 65 -12.16 6.34 18.79
C TRP A 65 -13.44 6.05 19.57
N THR A 66 -13.28 5.70 20.86
CA THR A 66 -14.40 5.53 21.79
C THR A 66 -14.70 6.84 22.54
N PRO A 67 -15.94 7.04 23.03
CA PRO A 67 -16.27 8.19 23.88
C PRO A 67 -15.35 8.30 25.09
N GLU A 68 -15.00 7.17 25.72
CA GLU A 68 -14.07 7.11 26.85
C GLU A 68 -12.67 7.63 26.49
N LEU A 69 -12.13 7.20 25.34
CA LEU A 69 -10.82 7.65 24.87
C LEU A 69 -10.84 9.15 24.54
N GLN A 70 -11.94 9.63 23.96
CA GLN A 70 -12.13 11.06 23.69
C GLN A 70 -12.19 11.86 25.00
N THR A 71 -12.98 11.44 25.97
CA THR A 71 -13.08 12.09 27.29
C THR A 71 -11.72 12.15 28.00
N ALA A 72 -10.92 11.09 27.93
CA ALA A 72 -9.57 11.09 28.49
C ALA A 72 -8.63 12.10 27.81
N ILE A 73 -8.74 12.26 26.49
CA ILE A 73 -7.97 13.24 25.72
C ILE A 73 -8.43 14.66 26.05
N ASP A 74 -9.74 14.91 26.04
CA ASP A 74 -10.32 16.22 26.33
C ASP A 74 -9.92 16.69 27.73
N GLN A 75 -9.93 15.78 28.71
CA GLN A 75 -9.50 16.03 30.08
C GLN A 75 -8.00 16.37 30.16
N ARG A 76 -7.15 15.63 29.45
CA ARG A 76 -5.72 15.94 29.34
C ARG A 76 -5.50 17.34 28.74
N GLU A 77 -6.19 17.66 27.65
CA GLU A 77 -6.08 18.96 26.97
C GLU A 77 -6.61 20.10 27.84
N TYR A 78 -7.67 19.88 28.60
CA TYR A 78 -8.15 20.83 29.60
C TYR A 78 -7.07 21.12 30.65
N CYS A 79 -6.45 20.09 31.24
CA CYS A 79 -5.36 20.25 32.21
C CYS A 79 -4.15 20.96 31.60
N TYR A 80 -3.79 20.66 30.34
CA TYR A 80 -2.72 21.35 29.63
C TYR A 80 -3.02 22.84 29.43
N ARG A 81 -4.24 23.20 28.99
CA ARG A 81 -4.66 24.59 28.83
C ARG A 81 -4.61 25.34 30.16
N LYS A 82 -5.10 24.73 31.24
CA LYS A 82 -5.04 25.30 32.59
C LYS A 82 -3.61 25.50 33.06
N TRP A 83 -2.72 24.52 32.83
CA TRP A 83 -1.29 24.65 33.13
C TRP A 83 -0.63 25.82 32.37
N ARG A 84 -0.93 25.98 31.08
CA ARG A 84 -0.40 27.10 30.28
C ARG A 84 -0.81 28.47 30.82
N SER A 85 -2.03 28.60 31.35
CA SER A 85 -2.55 29.84 31.93
C SER A 85 -2.20 30.04 33.42
N ALA A 86 -1.64 29.03 34.08
CA ALA A 86 -1.41 29.05 35.53
C ALA A 86 -0.14 29.82 35.92
N ILE A 87 -0.16 30.46 37.10
CA ILE A 87 0.92 31.28 37.64
C ILE A 87 1.33 30.75 39.02
N GLY A 88 2.63 30.79 39.31
CA GLY A 88 3.19 30.36 40.59
C GLY A 88 2.96 28.88 40.88
N MET A 89 2.70 28.55 42.15
CA MET A 89 2.57 27.16 42.63
C MET A 89 1.40 26.38 42.00
N THR A 90 0.36 27.08 41.52
CA THR A 90 -0.77 26.43 40.82
C THR A 90 -0.32 25.75 39.52
N LYS A 91 0.76 26.24 38.90
CA LYS A 91 1.34 25.63 37.70
C LYS A 91 1.82 24.21 37.96
N LEU A 92 2.45 23.96 39.11
CA LEU A 92 2.85 22.60 39.50
C LEU A 92 1.64 21.68 39.65
N THR A 93 0.56 22.15 40.30
CA THR A 93 -0.65 21.33 40.50
C THR A 93 -1.30 20.92 39.18
N TRP A 94 -1.40 21.84 38.22
CA TRP A 94 -1.95 21.54 36.89
C TRP A 94 -1.02 20.66 36.06
N TRP A 95 0.30 20.79 36.25
CA TRP A 95 1.26 19.91 35.61
C TRP A 95 1.12 18.47 36.07
N ILE A 96 0.99 18.23 37.38
CA ILE A 96 0.76 16.90 37.95
C ILE A 96 -0.52 16.28 37.38
N LYS A 97 -1.63 17.02 37.40
CA LYS A 97 -2.91 16.58 36.81
C LYS A 97 -2.78 16.24 35.32
N HIS A 98 -2.08 17.06 34.55
CA HIS A 98 -1.83 16.78 33.13
C HIS A 98 -1.02 15.49 32.93
N GLN A 99 -0.05 15.18 33.81
CA GLN A 99 0.71 13.92 33.75
C GLN A 99 -0.16 12.70 34.08
N GLU A 100 -1.00 12.81 35.11
CA GLU A 100 -1.97 11.77 35.47
C GLU A 100 -2.94 11.49 34.31
N ASP A 101 -3.52 12.54 33.72
CA ASP A 101 -4.44 12.40 32.59
C ASP A 101 -3.72 11.90 31.33
N SER A 102 -2.46 12.28 31.13
CA SER A 102 -1.62 11.71 30.07
C SER A 102 -1.39 10.20 30.27
N ALA A 103 -1.26 9.73 31.52
CA ALA A 103 -1.18 8.31 31.82
C ALA A 103 -2.50 7.59 31.52
N LYS A 104 -3.64 8.18 31.89
CA LYS A 104 -4.97 7.65 31.57
C LYS A 104 -5.18 7.50 30.07
N VAL A 105 -4.76 8.48 29.26
CA VAL A 105 -4.80 8.38 27.79
C VAL A 105 -3.96 7.20 27.30
N ARG A 106 -2.73 7.03 27.79
CA ARG A 106 -1.88 5.89 27.40
C ARG A 106 -2.55 4.54 27.73
N ILE A 107 -3.15 4.43 28.90
CA ILE A 107 -3.88 3.22 29.33
C ILE A 107 -5.09 2.99 28.41
N ALA A 108 -5.93 4.00 28.19
CA ALA A 108 -7.11 3.90 27.32
C ALA A 108 -6.75 3.48 25.89
N VAL A 109 -5.68 4.04 25.31
CA VAL A 109 -5.17 3.64 23.99
C VAL A 109 -4.72 2.19 23.99
N ARG A 110 -3.96 1.76 25.01
CA ARG A 110 -3.48 0.37 25.12
C ARG A 110 -4.67 -0.61 25.23
N THR A 111 -5.61 -0.32 26.11
CA THR A 111 -6.84 -1.11 26.29
C THR A 111 -7.62 -1.20 24.99
N ARG A 112 -7.78 -0.08 24.26
CA ARG A 112 -8.53 -0.09 23.00
C ARG A 112 -7.85 -0.91 21.91
N ARG A 113 -6.51 -0.84 21.82
CA ARG A 113 -5.73 -1.69 20.91
C ARG A 113 -5.92 -3.16 21.25
N GLN A 114 -5.88 -3.52 22.54
CA GLN A 114 -6.09 -4.90 22.99
C GLN A 114 -7.50 -5.40 22.66
N GLN A 115 -8.55 -4.61 22.95
CA GLN A 115 -9.93 -4.96 22.61
C GLN A 115 -10.12 -5.15 21.10
N THR A 116 -9.51 -4.28 20.30
CA THR A 116 -9.55 -4.41 18.84
C THR A 116 -8.89 -5.70 18.40
N TRP A 117 -7.72 -6.01 18.97
CA TRP A 117 -6.98 -7.22 18.65
C TRP A 117 -7.77 -8.48 19.03
N GLN A 118 -8.38 -8.49 20.22
CA GLN A 118 -9.25 -9.57 20.67
C GLN A 118 -10.45 -9.74 19.72
N ALA A 119 -11.17 -8.65 19.42
CA ALA A 119 -12.28 -8.68 18.47
C ALA A 119 -11.87 -9.18 17.08
N PHE A 120 -10.64 -8.90 16.66
CA PHE A 120 -10.08 -9.45 15.43
C PHE A 120 -9.81 -10.95 15.55
N CYS A 121 -9.16 -11.42 16.62
CA CYS A 121 -8.94 -12.83 16.89
C CYS A 121 -10.26 -13.61 16.97
N ASP A 122 -11.26 -13.08 17.67
CA ASP A 122 -12.59 -13.67 17.78
C ASP A 122 -13.27 -13.74 16.41
N ARG A 123 -13.10 -12.69 15.59
CA ARG A 123 -13.63 -12.70 14.23
C ARG A 123 -12.96 -13.82 13.44
N ILE A 124 -11.63 -13.96 13.51
CA ILE A 124 -10.84 -15.02 12.88
C ILE A 124 -11.29 -16.41 13.31
N ALA A 125 -11.46 -16.64 14.62
CA ALA A 125 -11.83 -17.94 15.15
C ALA A 125 -13.26 -18.35 14.73
N ASN A 126 -14.18 -17.40 14.64
CA ASN A 126 -15.61 -17.68 14.47
C ASN A 126 -16.14 -17.48 13.03
N ARG A 127 -15.34 -16.97 12.09
CA ARG A 127 -15.77 -16.73 10.70
C ARG A 127 -14.92 -17.53 9.72
N ASP A 128 -15.53 -18.02 8.65
CA ASP A 128 -14.80 -18.70 7.59
C ASP A 128 -14.08 -17.68 6.67
N PHE A 129 -12.77 -17.52 6.88
CA PHE A 129 -11.90 -16.69 6.05
C PHE A 129 -11.30 -17.45 4.85
N SER A 130 -11.67 -18.70 4.62
CA SER A 130 -11.15 -19.53 3.52
C SER A 130 -11.14 -18.79 2.18
N LYS A 131 -12.22 -18.07 1.86
CA LYS A 131 -12.32 -17.29 0.59
C LYS A 131 -11.37 -16.09 0.53
N ALA A 132 -11.18 -15.38 1.64
CA ALA A 132 -10.28 -14.23 1.70
C ALA A 132 -8.80 -14.68 1.73
N ALA A 133 -8.50 -15.73 2.48
CA ALA A 133 -7.20 -16.38 2.52
C ALA A 133 -6.83 -16.95 1.15
N ALA A 134 -7.75 -17.64 0.46
CA ALA A 134 -7.54 -18.16 -0.89
C ALA A 134 -7.26 -17.05 -1.91
N LYS A 135 -7.96 -15.90 -1.81
CA LYS A 135 -7.65 -14.71 -2.63
C LYS A 135 -6.27 -14.15 -2.31
N LEU A 136 -5.88 -14.06 -1.04
CA LEU A 136 -4.56 -13.59 -0.63
C LEU A 136 -3.45 -14.54 -1.12
N SER A 137 -3.65 -15.85 -1.02
CA SER A 137 -2.74 -16.87 -1.56
C SER A 137 -2.62 -16.76 -3.08
N LYS A 138 -3.72 -16.53 -3.80
CA LYS A 138 -3.70 -16.29 -5.26
C LYS A 138 -2.91 -15.02 -5.60
N LEU A 139 -3.13 -13.93 -4.87
CA LEU A 139 -2.40 -12.67 -5.07
C LEU A 139 -0.90 -12.82 -4.79
N LYS A 140 -0.54 -13.55 -3.71
CA LYS A 140 0.85 -13.85 -3.37
C LYS A 140 1.51 -14.70 -4.46
N ARG A 141 0.84 -15.76 -4.93
CA ARG A 141 1.33 -16.61 -6.03
C ARG A 141 1.48 -15.84 -7.35
N GLY A 142 0.63 -14.86 -7.61
CA GLY A 142 0.75 -13.98 -8.79
C GLY A 142 1.85 -12.92 -8.68
N ARG A 143 2.35 -12.62 -7.46
CA ARG A 143 3.44 -11.65 -7.23
C ARG A 143 4.82 -12.29 -7.15
N THR A 144 4.91 -13.56 -6.77
CA THR A 144 6.14 -14.34 -6.96
C THR A 144 6.24 -14.66 -8.45
N ILE A 145 7.05 -13.89 -9.18
CA ILE A 145 7.51 -14.30 -10.51
C ILE A 145 8.29 -15.59 -10.27
N ASN A 146 7.65 -16.74 -10.47
CA ASN A 146 8.38 -18.00 -10.50
C ASN A 146 9.28 -17.90 -11.74
N THR A 147 10.57 -17.73 -11.53
CA THR A 147 11.59 -17.93 -12.58
C THR A 147 11.66 -19.44 -12.84
N THR A 148 10.62 -19.97 -13.48
CA THR A 148 10.60 -21.35 -13.94
C THR A 148 11.38 -21.39 -15.25
N TYR A 149 12.49 -22.12 -15.26
CA TYR A 149 13.21 -22.40 -16.50
C TYR A 149 12.31 -23.20 -17.44
N THR A 150 12.00 -22.63 -18.59
CA THR A 150 11.14 -23.24 -19.61
C THR A 150 11.96 -23.45 -20.89
N HIS A 151 11.93 -24.68 -21.42
CA HIS A 151 12.53 -25.01 -22.72
C HIS A 151 11.43 -25.01 -23.81
N PRO A 152 11.71 -24.57 -25.06
CA PRO A 152 10.71 -24.50 -26.14
C PRO A 152 10.02 -25.84 -26.44
N ASP A 153 10.74 -26.95 -26.29
CA ASP A 153 10.21 -28.30 -26.53
C ASP A 153 9.46 -28.91 -25.33
N GLY A 154 9.25 -28.12 -24.27
CA GLY A 154 8.44 -28.50 -23.12
C GLY A 154 9.22 -28.93 -21.87
N PRO A 155 8.51 -29.41 -20.84
CA PRO A 155 9.05 -29.59 -19.49
C PRO A 155 10.06 -30.74 -19.39
N GLU A 156 9.87 -31.81 -20.16
CA GLU A 156 10.79 -32.96 -20.16
C GLU A 156 12.13 -32.60 -20.81
N ALA A 157 12.11 -31.85 -21.92
CA ALA A 157 13.31 -31.32 -22.55
C ALA A 157 14.06 -30.34 -21.64
N ALA A 158 13.34 -29.49 -20.89
CA ALA A 158 13.95 -28.59 -19.90
C ALA A 158 14.69 -29.36 -18.80
N ALA A 159 14.07 -30.44 -18.29
CA ALA A 159 14.69 -31.29 -17.27
C ALA A 159 15.93 -32.02 -17.81
N ASN A 160 15.86 -32.55 -19.04
CA ASN A 160 16.99 -33.21 -19.68
C ASN A 160 18.14 -32.24 -19.95
N HIS A 161 17.84 -31.03 -20.45
CA HIS A 161 18.84 -29.99 -20.66
C HIS A 161 19.52 -29.58 -19.35
N MET A 162 18.75 -29.44 -18.26
CA MET A 162 19.30 -29.08 -16.96
C MET A 162 20.11 -30.22 -16.34
N LYS A 163 19.72 -31.48 -16.58
CA LYS A 163 20.50 -32.66 -16.21
C LYS A 163 21.84 -32.68 -16.96
N GLU A 164 21.82 -32.53 -18.28
CA GLU A 164 23.02 -32.54 -19.11
C GLU A 164 23.96 -31.37 -18.75
N HIS A 165 23.40 -30.19 -18.49
CA HIS A 165 24.16 -29.04 -18.00
C HIS A 165 24.84 -29.31 -16.66
N LEU A 166 24.15 -29.95 -15.71
CA LEU A 166 24.75 -30.31 -14.42
C LEU A 166 25.80 -31.41 -14.58
N GLU A 167 25.55 -32.42 -15.41
CA GLU A 167 26.54 -33.47 -15.74
C GLU A 167 27.81 -32.82 -16.32
N GLN A 168 27.70 -31.88 -17.27
CA GLN A 168 28.84 -31.13 -17.81
C GLN A 168 29.60 -30.30 -16.75
N ILE A 169 28.90 -29.70 -15.78
CA ILE A 169 29.53 -28.97 -14.67
C ILE A 169 30.35 -29.93 -13.81
N PHE A 170 29.77 -31.06 -13.42
CA PHE A 170 30.39 -32.00 -12.49
C PHE A 170 31.44 -32.90 -13.13
N GLU A 171 31.34 -33.16 -14.43
CA GLU A 171 32.37 -33.83 -15.23
C GLU A 171 33.59 -32.93 -15.50
N GLY A 172 33.51 -31.65 -15.12
CA GLY A 172 34.65 -30.73 -15.18
C GLY A 172 34.93 -30.18 -16.57
N ASN A 173 33.99 -30.26 -17.52
CA ASN A 173 34.16 -29.68 -18.86
C ASN A 173 34.32 -28.15 -18.84
N LEU A 174 33.86 -27.47 -17.77
CA LEU A 174 34.12 -26.04 -17.54
C LEU A 174 35.50 -25.75 -16.91
N LEU A 175 36.25 -26.77 -16.50
CA LEU A 175 37.62 -26.63 -15.97
C LEU A 175 38.66 -26.60 -17.11
N ALA A 176 38.26 -26.85 -18.36
CA ALA A 176 39.13 -26.84 -19.53
C ALA A 176 39.37 -25.44 -20.11
N THR A 177 39.77 -24.48 -19.27
CA THR A 177 40.58 -23.31 -19.66
C THR A 177 41.29 -22.72 -18.44
N ALA A 178 42.02 -23.54 -17.67
CA ALA A 178 42.97 -23.02 -16.67
C ALA A 178 44.42 -22.96 -17.19
N ASP A 179 44.71 -23.52 -18.38
CA ASP A 179 46.05 -23.55 -18.98
C ASP A 179 46.10 -22.94 -20.41
N ARG A 180 45.56 -21.72 -20.57
CA ARG A 180 46.07 -20.79 -21.59
C ARG A 180 46.35 -19.45 -20.90
N GLU A 181 47.63 -19.14 -20.84
CA GLU A 181 48.18 -17.89 -20.30
C GLU A 181 47.56 -16.63 -20.90
N ALA A 182 47.57 -15.62 -20.03
CA ALA A 182 47.70 -14.19 -20.28
C ALA A 182 46.43 -13.36 -20.55
N ASP A 183 46.25 -12.44 -19.60
CA ASP A 183 45.61 -11.14 -19.73
C ASP A 183 44.08 -11.15 -19.80
N HIS A 184 43.42 -11.01 -18.66
CA HIS A 184 42.24 -10.14 -18.45
C HIS A 184 41.87 -10.16 -16.95
N GLN A 185 42.12 -9.02 -16.31
CA GLN A 185 41.64 -8.68 -14.97
C GLN A 185 40.13 -8.96 -14.81
N PRO A 186 39.66 -9.59 -13.72
CA PRO A 186 38.23 -9.61 -13.42
C PRO A 186 37.75 -8.18 -13.15
N PRO A 187 36.56 -7.76 -13.64
CA PRO A 187 36.03 -6.45 -13.34
C PRO A 187 35.81 -6.35 -11.83
N THR A 188 36.46 -5.37 -11.21
CA THR A 188 36.22 -4.97 -9.82
C THR A 188 34.76 -4.55 -9.70
N VAL A 189 33.91 -5.43 -9.19
CA VAL A 189 32.58 -5.04 -8.70
C VAL A 189 32.79 -4.15 -7.47
N PRO A 190 32.25 -2.92 -7.43
CA PRO A 190 32.30 -2.12 -6.21
C PRO A 190 31.55 -2.87 -5.13
N TYR A 191 32.27 -3.25 -4.07
CA TYR A 191 31.68 -3.66 -2.81
C TYR A 191 30.89 -2.45 -2.28
N LEU A 192 29.57 -2.48 -2.41
CA LEU A 192 28.69 -1.58 -1.68
C LEU A 192 28.74 -2.00 -0.22
N ASP A 193 29.62 -1.35 0.52
CA ASP A 193 29.65 -1.37 1.98
C ASP A 193 28.43 -0.61 2.52
N ASP A 194 27.28 -1.27 2.55
CA ASP A 194 26.07 -0.78 3.22
C ASP A 194 26.15 -0.99 4.74
N THR A 195 27.30 -0.65 5.34
CA THR A 195 27.42 -0.52 6.80
C THR A 195 27.96 0.84 7.25
N ALA A 196 27.83 1.87 6.39
CA ALA A 196 27.98 3.25 6.82
C ALA A 196 26.71 3.76 7.54
N ASN A 197 26.84 3.86 8.87
CA ASN A 197 26.25 4.92 9.69
C ASN A 197 24.79 4.74 10.17
N ILE A 198 24.59 3.77 11.08
CA ILE A 198 23.59 3.96 12.15
C ILE A 198 24.31 4.63 13.32
N GLN A 199 24.30 5.97 13.31
CA GLN A 199 24.62 6.78 14.48
C GLN A 199 23.73 6.32 15.64
N ASN A 200 24.34 5.68 16.63
CA ASN A 200 23.68 5.19 17.84
C ASN A 200 23.41 6.39 18.77
N PRO A 201 22.15 6.83 19.02
CA PRO A 201 21.89 8.08 19.73
C PRO A 201 21.85 7.95 21.26
N PHE A 202 22.55 6.95 21.82
CA PHE A 202 22.63 6.77 23.27
C PHE A 202 24.09 6.58 23.71
N GLN A 203 24.82 7.69 23.79
CA GLN A 203 25.88 7.81 24.78
C GLN A 203 25.46 8.88 25.79
N LEU A 204 25.28 8.42 27.02
CA LEU A 204 25.13 9.23 28.23
C LEU A 204 26.54 9.63 28.65
N ASP A 205 26.80 10.93 28.74
CA ASP A 205 28.01 11.45 29.39
C ASP A 205 27.88 11.21 30.90
N THR A 206 28.80 10.40 31.44
CA THR A 206 29.19 10.38 32.86
C THR A 206 30.41 11.26 33.05
#